data_AF-A0A0S8EXC4-F1
#
_entry.id   AF-A0A0S8EXC4-F1
#
_cell.length_a   1.000
_cell.length_b   1.000
_cell.length_c   1.000
_cell.angle_alpha   90.00
_cell.angle_beta   90.00
_cell.angle_gamma   90.00
#
_symmetry.space_group_name_H-M   'P 1'
#
loop_
_entity.id
_entity.type
_entity.pdbx_description
1 polymer ?
#
loop_
_entity_poly.entity_id
_entity_poly.type
_entity_poly.pdbx_seq_one_letter_code
_entity_poly.pdbx_strand_id
1 'polypeptide(L)'
;MKDGLSGTANIAEASPGATDTDTDINTVNLNSSDTQLVPVGARFTVNTVNNTTVYTVTARTPTTTSPTNNIEFTPAWGANTPAQNDVITFQSQQMEVTVGEGNVTWTESKEYEYLLDRGDLDTVREGDEQPLEVSLEFVYEQIKTGTGETVTAVDAVKGTGGAAEWVSSSSDLCEPYAVDMRILHCVPCGNVEDEDVVFPDFRWETLEFDLGEATIAVTGRCNASEATITRSNNTDCS
;
A
#
# COMPACT_ATOMS: atom_id res chain seq x y z
N MET A 1 0.53 -0.28 5.91
CA MET A 1 -0.58 -0.30 4.92
C MET A 1 -0.06 0.25 3.61
N LYS A 2 -0.46 -0.33 2.48
CA LYS A 2 -0.07 0.09 1.13
C LYS A 2 -1.31 0.21 0.23
N ASP A 3 -1.29 1.20 -0.65
CA ASP A 3 -2.29 1.33 -1.70
C ASP A 3 -1.92 0.45 -2.92
N GLY A 4 -2.79 0.42 -3.93
CA GLY A 4 -2.60 -0.34 -5.15
C GLY A 4 -1.89 0.40 -6.28
N LEU A 5 -1.38 1.63 -6.06
CA LEU A 5 -0.92 2.47 -7.17
C LEU A 5 0.26 1.81 -7.90
N SER A 6 0.11 1.70 -9.22
CA SER A 6 1.17 1.27 -10.13
C SER A 6 1.00 1.95 -11.48
N GLY A 7 2.10 2.10 -12.21
CA GLY A 7 2.07 2.69 -13.54
C GLY A 7 3.40 3.28 -13.95
N THR A 8 3.40 3.92 -15.11
CA THR A 8 4.59 4.55 -15.67
C THR A 8 4.31 5.93 -16.25
N ALA A 9 5.37 6.71 -16.36
CA ALA A 9 5.44 7.93 -17.16
C ALA A 9 6.85 8.06 -17.75
N ASN A 10 7.05 9.02 -18.64
CA ASN A 10 8.37 9.37 -19.15
C ASN A 10 8.73 10.81 -18.79
N ILE A 11 10.00 11.05 -18.50
CA ILE A 11 10.53 12.40 -18.29
C ILE A 11 10.49 13.15 -19.63
N ALA A 12 9.73 14.24 -19.68
CA ALA A 12 9.60 15.08 -20.86
C ALA A 12 10.63 16.22 -20.86
N GLU A 13 11.24 16.51 -19.71
CA GLU A 13 12.23 17.55 -19.55
C GLU A 13 13.53 17.25 -20.32
N ALA A 14 13.99 18.22 -21.11
CA ALA A 14 15.12 18.03 -22.01
C ALA A 14 16.49 17.98 -21.29
N SER A 15 16.60 18.61 -20.11
CA SER A 15 17.86 18.69 -19.37
C SER A 15 17.61 18.82 -17.86
N PRO A 16 17.16 17.74 -17.18
CA PRO A 16 16.97 17.77 -15.74
C PRO A 16 18.29 18.10 -15.03
N GLY A 17 18.21 18.90 -13.98
CA GLY A 17 19.31 19.34 -13.11
C GLY A 17 19.33 18.58 -11.78
N ALA A 18 20.52 18.40 -11.20
CA ALA A 18 20.69 17.67 -9.94
C ALA A 18 19.96 18.28 -8.73
N THR A 19 19.62 19.57 -8.80
CA THR A 19 18.91 20.29 -7.74
C THR A 19 17.41 20.39 -7.97
N ASP A 20 16.92 19.85 -9.09
CA ASP A 20 15.53 20.03 -9.48
C ASP A 20 14.64 19.18 -8.57
N THR A 21 13.55 19.81 -8.16
CA THR A 21 12.47 19.23 -7.35
C THR A 21 11.17 19.17 -8.12
N ASP A 22 11.23 19.40 -9.43
CA ASP A 22 10.14 19.26 -10.37
C ASP A 22 10.67 18.67 -11.68
N THR A 23 9.76 18.10 -12.47
CA THR A 23 10.07 17.62 -13.83
C THR A 23 8.80 17.63 -14.65
N ASP A 24 8.95 18.00 -15.92
CA ASP A 24 7.90 17.75 -16.91
C ASP A 24 7.83 16.26 -17.21
N ILE A 25 6.61 15.73 -17.34
CA ILE A 25 6.33 14.33 -17.65
C ILE A 25 5.34 14.21 -18.81
N ASN A 26 5.40 13.06 -19.49
CA ASN A 26 4.40 12.67 -20.48
C ASN A 26 4.10 11.16 -20.38
N THR A 27 3.21 10.70 -21.26
CA THR A 27 2.83 9.26 -21.37
C THR A 27 2.43 8.61 -20.05
N VAL A 28 1.77 9.37 -19.17
CA VAL A 28 1.24 8.88 -17.89
C VAL A 28 0.23 7.76 -18.16
N ASN A 29 0.47 6.60 -17.54
CA ASN A 29 -0.38 5.43 -17.61
C ASN A 29 -0.39 4.73 -16.24
N LEU A 30 -1.46 4.95 -15.47
CA LEU A 30 -1.67 4.45 -14.12
C LEU A 30 -2.80 3.42 -14.08
N ASN A 31 -2.81 2.56 -13.06
CA ASN A 31 -3.89 1.62 -12.77
C ASN A 31 -5.03 2.24 -11.92
N SER A 32 -5.29 3.53 -12.07
CA SER A 32 -6.33 4.28 -11.36
C SER A 32 -7.57 4.53 -12.23
N SER A 33 -8.64 5.07 -11.63
CA SER A 33 -9.86 5.47 -12.35
C SER A 33 -9.61 6.60 -13.36
N ASP A 34 -8.75 7.56 -13.02
CA ASP A 34 -8.13 8.48 -13.99
C ASP A 34 -6.69 8.03 -14.24
N THR A 35 -6.46 7.35 -15.36
CA THR A 35 -5.18 6.72 -15.70
C THR A 35 -4.08 7.71 -16.04
N GLN A 36 -4.39 9.02 -16.12
CA GLN A 36 -3.45 10.07 -16.52
C GLN A 36 -3.26 11.16 -15.46
N LEU A 37 -3.84 10.99 -14.27
CA LEU A 37 -3.73 11.92 -13.16
C LEU A 37 -2.85 11.32 -12.06
N VAL A 38 -1.62 11.85 -11.90
CA VAL A 38 -0.66 11.35 -10.91
C VAL A 38 -1.08 11.78 -9.50
N PRO A 39 -1.34 10.88 -8.54
CA PRO A 39 -1.68 11.25 -7.16
C PRO A 39 -0.57 12.06 -6.46
N VAL A 40 -0.94 13.06 -5.65
CA VAL A 40 -0.03 13.66 -4.68
C VAL A 40 0.20 12.64 -3.57
N GLY A 41 1.45 12.45 -3.17
CA GLY A 41 1.87 11.36 -2.29
C GLY A 41 2.32 10.10 -3.04
N ALA A 42 2.09 10.01 -4.37
CA ALA A 42 2.59 8.92 -5.19
C ALA A 42 4.10 8.78 -5.03
N ARG A 43 4.54 7.53 -4.81
CA ARG A 43 5.97 7.20 -4.74
C ARG A 43 6.43 6.75 -6.10
N PHE A 44 7.68 7.02 -6.45
CA PHE A 44 8.22 6.55 -7.72
C PHE A 44 9.73 6.35 -7.69
N THR A 45 10.20 5.58 -8.66
CA THR A 45 11.62 5.44 -8.99
C THR A 45 11.81 5.81 -10.45
N VAL A 46 13.03 6.16 -10.84
CA VAL A 46 13.38 6.44 -12.23
C VAL A 46 14.38 5.40 -12.70
N ASN A 47 14.16 4.84 -13.89
CA ASN A 47 15.05 3.86 -14.50
C ASN A 47 16.35 4.49 -14.99
N THR A 48 17.15 4.97 -14.04
CA THR A 48 18.51 5.45 -14.24
C THR A 48 19.48 4.44 -13.66
N VAL A 49 20.67 4.34 -14.26
CA VAL A 49 21.70 3.39 -13.82
C VAL A 49 22.04 3.66 -12.35
N ASN A 50 21.87 2.64 -11.50
CA ASN A 50 22.15 2.67 -10.05
C ASN A 50 21.29 3.62 -9.21
N ASN A 51 20.10 4.05 -9.68
CA ASN A 51 19.20 4.85 -8.87
C ASN A 51 18.17 3.98 -8.16
N THR A 52 18.37 3.77 -6.87
CA THR A 52 17.40 3.13 -5.97
C THR A 52 16.65 4.15 -5.13
N THR A 53 16.79 5.44 -5.43
CA THR A 53 16.15 6.53 -4.67
C THR A 53 14.65 6.48 -4.94
N VAL A 54 13.87 6.48 -3.86
CA VAL A 54 12.42 6.62 -3.93
C VAL A 54 12.07 8.09 -3.74
N TYR A 55 11.38 8.64 -4.73
CA TYR A 55 10.87 10.00 -4.73
C TYR A 55 9.39 9.99 -4.33
N THR A 56 8.91 11.09 -3.75
CA THR A 56 7.50 11.28 -3.40
C THR A 56 6.99 12.54 -4.08
N VAL A 57 5.88 12.42 -4.81
CA VAL A 57 5.20 13.55 -5.45
C VAL A 57 4.61 14.46 -4.38
N THR A 58 5.04 15.71 -4.33
CA THR A 58 4.54 16.73 -3.39
C THR A 58 3.49 17.63 -4.01
N ALA A 59 3.51 17.80 -5.33
CA ALA A 59 2.49 18.49 -6.08
C ALA A 59 2.48 18.02 -7.55
N ARG A 60 1.44 18.42 -8.29
CA ARG A 60 1.30 18.14 -9.73
C ARG A 60 0.66 19.31 -10.46
N THR A 61 0.95 19.41 -11.74
CA THR A 61 0.28 20.31 -12.68
C THR A 61 -0.30 19.49 -13.85
N PRO A 62 -1.56 19.74 -14.28
CA PRO A 62 -2.60 20.48 -13.57
C PRO A 62 -2.99 19.82 -12.23
N THR A 63 -3.52 20.60 -11.28
CA THR A 63 -3.77 20.13 -9.89
C THR A 63 -4.89 19.10 -9.77
N THR A 64 -5.91 19.14 -10.63
CA THR A 64 -7.12 18.29 -10.48
C THR A 64 -7.64 17.71 -11.78
N THR A 65 -6.93 17.87 -12.89
CA THR A 65 -7.37 17.42 -14.22
C THR A 65 -6.26 16.71 -14.94
N SER A 66 -6.60 15.63 -15.63
CA SER A 66 -5.70 14.93 -16.54
C SER A 66 -5.52 15.66 -17.88
N PRO A 67 -4.41 15.41 -18.59
CA PRO A 67 -3.24 14.66 -18.13
C PRO A 67 -2.33 15.50 -17.22
N THR A 68 -1.71 14.87 -16.22
CA THR A 68 -0.58 15.48 -15.49
C THR A 68 0.58 15.68 -16.45
N ASN A 69 1.09 16.91 -16.53
CA ASN A 69 2.21 17.29 -17.39
C ASN A 69 3.48 17.67 -16.64
N ASN A 70 3.38 17.92 -15.34
CA ASN A 70 4.51 18.22 -14.48
C ASN A 70 4.23 17.72 -13.06
N ILE A 71 5.27 17.23 -12.39
CA ILE A 71 5.22 16.81 -10.98
C ILE A 71 6.31 17.53 -10.20
N GLU A 72 5.99 17.95 -8.98
CA GLU A 72 6.94 18.36 -7.96
C GLU A 72 7.19 17.17 -7.03
N PHE A 73 8.42 16.98 -6.56
CA PHE A 73 8.79 15.83 -5.75
C PHE A 73 9.93 16.11 -4.77
N THR A 74 10.09 15.21 -3.79
CA THR A 74 11.19 15.17 -2.84
C THR A 74 11.75 13.75 -2.71
N PRO A 75 13.07 13.56 -2.52
CA PRO A 75 14.14 14.57 -2.55
C PRO A 75 14.44 15.07 -3.98
N ALA A 76 15.28 16.11 -4.13
CA ALA A 76 15.80 16.50 -5.44
C ALA A 76 16.61 15.37 -6.10
N TRP A 77 16.75 15.38 -7.44
CA TRP A 77 17.40 14.29 -8.20
C TRP A 77 18.79 13.87 -7.70
N GLY A 78 19.58 14.83 -7.22
CA GLY A 78 20.95 14.59 -6.76
C GLY A 78 21.89 14.18 -7.91
N ALA A 79 22.97 13.47 -7.57
CA ALA A 79 24.07 13.18 -8.49
C ALA A 79 23.69 12.24 -9.66
N ASN A 80 22.64 11.44 -9.50
CA ASN A 80 22.13 10.51 -10.51
C ASN A 80 20.93 11.11 -11.24
N THR A 81 21.16 12.29 -11.82
CA THR A 81 20.13 13.05 -12.52
C THR A 81 19.63 12.29 -13.76
N PRO A 82 18.31 12.15 -13.94
CA PRO A 82 17.76 11.43 -15.08
C PRO A 82 17.91 12.18 -16.40
N ALA A 83 17.81 11.45 -17.50
CA ALA A 83 17.79 11.96 -18.85
C ALA A 83 16.35 12.07 -19.38
N GLN A 84 16.18 12.85 -20.45
CA GLN A 84 14.92 12.89 -21.18
C GLN A 84 14.51 11.49 -21.66
N ASN A 85 13.22 11.18 -21.52
CA ASN A 85 12.57 9.90 -21.82
C ASN A 85 12.91 8.75 -20.86
N ASP A 86 13.70 8.99 -19.81
CA ASP A 86 13.84 7.99 -18.75
C ASP A 86 12.46 7.68 -18.16
N VAL A 87 12.26 6.40 -17.83
CA VAL A 87 10.96 5.88 -17.38
C VAL A 87 10.83 6.11 -15.88
N ILE A 88 9.78 6.82 -15.51
CA ILE A 88 9.28 6.89 -14.15
C ILE A 88 8.41 5.66 -13.92
N THR A 89 8.67 4.93 -12.85
CA THR A 89 7.84 3.81 -12.39
C THR A 89 7.20 4.19 -11.06
N PHE A 90 5.88 4.38 -11.07
CA PHE A 90 5.11 4.68 -9.87
C PHE A 90 4.94 3.42 -9.02
N GLN A 91 5.00 3.62 -7.72
CA GLN A 91 4.93 2.62 -6.68
C GLN A 91 3.79 2.96 -5.73
N SER A 92 3.38 1.96 -4.94
CA SER A 92 2.35 2.16 -3.94
C SER A 92 2.74 3.18 -2.89
N GLN A 93 1.75 4.02 -2.56
CA GLN A 93 1.78 4.85 -1.37
C GLN A 93 1.72 3.95 -0.15
N GLN A 94 2.44 4.33 0.90
CA GLN A 94 2.49 3.51 2.10
C GLN A 94 2.48 4.37 3.36
N MET A 95 1.89 3.79 4.39
CA MET A 95 1.96 4.26 5.77
C MET A 95 2.47 3.15 6.66
N GLU A 96 3.40 3.51 7.52
CA GLU A 96 3.87 2.66 8.60
C GLU A 96 3.24 3.09 9.92
N VAL A 97 2.78 2.10 10.68
CA VAL A 97 2.24 2.30 12.03
C VAL A 97 3.00 1.35 12.94
N THR A 98 3.75 1.90 13.90
CA THR A 98 4.42 1.09 14.91
C THR A 98 3.39 0.61 15.93
N VAL A 99 3.12 -0.70 15.94
CA VAL A 99 2.23 -1.31 16.94
C VAL A 99 3.02 -1.48 18.24
N GLY A 100 2.80 -0.57 19.20
CA GLY A 100 3.47 -0.61 20.50
C GLY A 100 2.92 -1.72 21.41
N GLU A 101 1.71 -1.51 21.94
CA GLU A 101 0.93 -2.50 22.67
C GLU A 101 -0.35 -2.74 21.88
N GLY A 102 -0.42 -3.83 21.14
CA GLY A 102 -1.55 -4.14 20.28
C GLY A 102 -1.55 -5.60 19.92
N ASN A 103 -2.65 -6.06 19.33
CA ASN A 103 -2.80 -7.44 18.91
C ASN A 103 -3.18 -7.50 17.44
N VAL A 104 -2.59 -8.44 16.71
CA VAL A 104 -3.02 -8.76 15.35
C VAL A 104 -3.40 -10.22 15.29
N THR A 105 -4.62 -10.46 14.84
CA THR A 105 -5.18 -11.81 14.71
C THR A 105 -5.80 -11.94 13.32
N TRP A 106 -5.59 -13.07 12.67
CA TRP A 106 -6.26 -13.40 11.42
C TRP A 106 -6.74 -14.85 11.45
N THR A 107 -7.79 -15.12 10.67
CA THR A 107 -8.42 -16.43 10.58
C THR A 107 -8.48 -16.86 9.12
N GLU A 108 -7.76 -17.91 8.79
CA GLU A 108 -7.86 -18.60 7.51
C GLU A 108 -8.92 -19.72 7.62
N SER A 109 -9.93 -19.67 6.76
CA SER A 109 -11.01 -20.66 6.73
C SER A 109 -10.96 -21.44 5.42
N LYS A 110 -11.15 -22.77 5.50
CA LYS A 110 -11.35 -23.63 4.33
C LYS A 110 -12.57 -24.50 4.54
N GLU A 111 -13.43 -24.54 3.53
CA GLU A 111 -14.58 -25.43 3.52
C GLU A 111 -14.17 -26.82 3.03
N TYR A 112 -14.52 -27.85 3.79
CA TYR A 112 -14.32 -29.24 3.40
C TYR A 112 -15.63 -30.00 3.49
N GLU A 113 -16.04 -30.58 2.37
CA GLU A 113 -17.15 -31.51 2.30
C GLU A 113 -16.64 -32.94 2.58
N TYR A 114 -17.10 -33.51 3.70
CA TYR A 114 -16.83 -34.90 4.05
C TYR A 114 -17.96 -35.79 3.53
N LEU A 115 -17.71 -36.50 2.42
CA LEU A 115 -18.66 -37.43 1.84
C LEU A 115 -18.61 -38.77 2.60
N LEU A 116 -19.79 -39.26 2.96
CA LEU A 116 -19.96 -40.51 3.68
C LEU A 116 -20.52 -41.58 2.74
N ASP A 117 -19.92 -42.77 2.72
CA ASP A 117 -20.52 -43.97 2.13
C ASP A 117 -21.19 -44.79 3.25
N ARG A 118 -22.53 -44.75 3.28
CA ARG A 118 -23.35 -45.48 4.27
C ARG A 118 -23.01 -45.22 5.74
N GLY A 119 -22.54 -44.01 6.03
CA GLY A 119 -22.21 -43.57 7.39
C GLY A 119 -20.74 -43.71 7.75
N ASP A 120 -19.91 -44.30 6.87
CA ASP A 120 -18.46 -44.32 7.02
C ASP A 120 -17.83 -43.17 6.19
N LEU A 121 -16.77 -42.55 6.71
CA LEU A 121 -16.00 -41.53 6.00
C LEU A 121 -15.37 -42.14 4.74
N ASP A 122 -15.75 -41.64 3.57
CA ASP A 122 -15.28 -42.15 2.28
C ASP A 122 -14.28 -41.20 1.62
N THR A 123 -14.72 -40.01 1.21
CA THR A 123 -13.89 -39.04 0.47
C THR A 123 -14.08 -37.62 1.01
N VAL A 124 -13.02 -36.81 0.98
CA VAL A 124 -13.08 -35.37 1.28
C VAL A 124 -12.97 -34.57 -0.01
N ARG A 125 -13.81 -33.56 -0.18
CA ARG A 125 -13.73 -32.57 -1.26
C ARG A 125 -13.57 -31.19 -0.69
N GLU A 126 -12.84 -30.33 -1.39
CA GLU A 126 -12.75 -28.92 -1.06
C GLU A 126 -14.04 -28.23 -1.51
N GLY A 127 -14.62 -27.43 -0.62
CA GLY A 127 -15.84 -26.63 -0.85
C GLY A 127 -15.51 -25.27 -1.47
N ASP A 128 -16.33 -24.27 -1.17
CA ASP A 128 -16.12 -22.91 -1.71
C ASP A 128 -14.98 -22.19 -0.98
N GLU A 129 -14.23 -21.36 -1.71
CA GLU A 129 -13.20 -20.50 -1.12
C GLU A 129 -13.83 -19.53 -0.11
N GLN A 130 -13.20 -19.40 1.05
CA GLN A 130 -13.64 -18.49 2.10
C GLN A 130 -12.70 -17.29 2.19
N PRO A 131 -13.22 -16.08 2.47
CA PRO A 131 -12.37 -14.92 2.64
C PRO A 131 -11.56 -15.01 3.94
N LEU A 132 -10.31 -14.53 3.88
CA LEU A 132 -9.44 -14.35 5.02
C LEU A 132 -9.96 -13.20 5.89
N GLU A 133 -10.26 -13.50 7.15
CA GLU A 133 -10.69 -12.51 8.14
C GLU A 133 -9.49 -11.96 8.89
N VAL A 134 -9.40 -10.64 9.01
CA VAL A 134 -8.30 -9.97 9.73
C VAL A 134 -8.87 -9.01 10.77
N SER A 135 -8.34 -9.08 11.97
CA SER A 135 -8.65 -8.21 13.10
C SER A 135 -7.35 -7.65 13.69
N LEU A 136 -7.24 -6.33 13.67
CA LEU A 136 -6.06 -5.60 14.14
C LEU A 136 -6.49 -4.60 15.21
N GLU A 137 -5.76 -4.58 16.31
CA GLU A 137 -5.89 -3.60 17.39
C GLU A 137 -4.54 -2.91 17.61
N PHE A 138 -4.54 -1.58 17.59
CA PHE A 138 -3.34 -0.79 17.85
C PHE A 138 -3.67 0.47 18.63
N VAL A 139 -2.72 0.89 19.46
CA VAL A 139 -2.75 2.21 20.11
C VAL A 139 -2.40 3.28 19.08
N TYR A 140 -3.16 4.36 19.04
CA TYR A 140 -2.92 5.51 18.17
C TYR A 140 -2.53 6.75 18.99
N GLU A 141 -1.68 7.60 18.41
CA GLU A 141 -1.39 8.91 18.97
C GLU A 141 -2.36 9.99 18.43
N GLN A 142 -2.80 9.88 17.16
CA GLN A 142 -3.75 10.81 16.54
C GLN A 142 -4.75 10.12 15.59
N ILE A 143 -6.02 10.57 15.61
CA ILE A 143 -7.11 10.04 14.75
C ILE A 143 -7.24 10.81 13.43
N LYS A 144 -6.78 12.08 13.38
CA LYS A 144 -6.90 12.96 12.23
C LYS A 144 -5.62 13.77 12.02
N THR A 145 -5.32 14.07 10.76
CA THR A 145 -4.22 14.95 10.37
C THR A 145 -4.46 16.38 10.92
N GLY A 146 -3.41 17.03 11.43
CA GLY A 146 -3.54 18.36 12.04
C GLY A 146 -2.25 19.15 12.26
N THR A 147 -1.11 18.50 12.53
CA THR A 147 0.14 19.21 12.89
C THR A 147 1.43 18.66 12.26
N GLY A 148 1.36 17.94 11.13
CA GLY A 148 2.57 17.54 10.39
C GLY A 148 2.49 16.24 9.59
N GLU A 149 1.51 15.37 9.88
CA GLU A 149 1.32 14.12 9.14
C GLU A 149 0.26 14.28 8.05
N THR A 150 0.59 13.84 6.84
CA THR A 150 -0.25 14.02 5.66
C THR A 150 -1.41 13.01 5.58
N VAL A 151 -1.30 11.85 6.26
CA VAL A 151 -2.25 10.74 6.23
C VAL A 151 -2.38 10.15 7.64
N THR A 152 -3.55 9.63 8.05
CA THR A 152 -3.71 8.79 9.26
C THR A 152 -4.05 7.34 8.94
N ALA A 153 -3.92 6.43 9.91
CA ALA A 153 -4.29 5.02 9.73
C ALA A 153 -5.77 4.84 9.34
N VAL A 154 -6.66 5.66 9.89
CA VAL A 154 -8.09 5.65 9.55
C VAL A 154 -8.32 6.17 8.14
N ASP A 155 -7.61 7.23 7.75
CA ASP A 155 -7.68 7.78 6.39
C ASP A 155 -7.23 6.74 5.37
N ALA A 156 -6.09 6.08 5.63
CA ALA A 156 -5.52 5.03 4.80
C ALA A 156 -6.50 3.86 4.59
N VAL A 157 -7.12 3.35 5.66
CA VAL A 157 -8.09 2.25 5.57
C VAL A 157 -9.37 2.65 4.84
N LYS A 158 -9.80 3.91 4.97
CA LYS A 158 -11.03 4.40 4.34
C LYS A 158 -10.85 4.96 2.93
N GLY A 159 -9.62 5.26 2.51
CA GLY A 159 -9.35 5.99 1.28
C GLY A 159 -9.93 7.41 1.33
N THR A 160 -9.88 8.08 2.49
CA THR A 160 -10.44 9.43 2.69
C THR A 160 -9.40 10.40 3.25
N GLY A 161 -9.71 11.70 3.30
CA GLY A 161 -8.84 12.68 3.94
C GLY A 161 -7.46 12.73 3.27
N GLY A 162 -6.41 12.48 4.04
CA GLY A 162 -5.03 12.41 3.54
C GLY A 162 -4.78 11.31 2.49
N ALA A 163 -5.58 10.24 2.52
CA ALA A 163 -5.50 9.13 1.58
C ALA A 163 -6.57 9.20 0.48
N ALA A 164 -7.20 10.36 0.26
CA ALA A 164 -8.27 10.51 -0.74
C ALA A 164 -7.82 10.21 -2.18
N GLU A 165 -6.51 10.30 -2.45
CA GLU A 165 -5.93 9.98 -3.75
C GLU A 165 -5.23 8.62 -3.79
N TRP A 166 -5.36 7.80 -2.74
CA TRP A 166 -4.85 6.43 -2.75
C TRP A 166 -5.66 5.58 -3.73
N VAL A 167 -4.97 4.70 -4.44
CA VAL A 167 -5.59 3.78 -5.39
C VAL A 167 -5.92 2.47 -4.69
N SER A 168 -7.08 1.89 -4.99
CA SER A 168 -7.46 0.58 -4.43
C SER A 168 -6.44 -0.48 -4.80
N SER A 169 -6.09 -1.38 -3.87
CA SER A 169 -5.23 -2.54 -4.15
C SER A 169 -5.86 -3.53 -5.13
N SER A 170 -7.20 -3.55 -5.19
CA SER A 170 -7.92 -4.49 -6.06
C SER A 170 -7.64 -4.22 -7.54
N SER A 171 -7.49 -5.31 -8.29
CA SER A 171 -7.39 -5.27 -9.75
C SER A 171 -8.68 -4.85 -10.47
N ASP A 172 -9.84 -4.95 -9.82
CA ASP A 172 -11.13 -4.49 -10.35
C ASP A 172 -11.50 -3.12 -9.74
N LEU A 173 -11.46 -2.09 -10.58
CA LEU A 173 -11.79 -0.72 -10.21
C LEU A 173 -13.27 -0.50 -9.84
N CYS A 174 -14.14 -1.47 -10.11
CA CYS A 174 -15.54 -1.44 -9.71
C CYS A 174 -15.78 -1.96 -8.29
N GLU A 175 -14.77 -2.62 -7.70
CA GLU A 175 -14.86 -3.12 -6.34
C GLU A 175 -14.73 -1.99 -5.31
N PRO A 176 -15.31 -2.15 -4.11
CA PRO A 176 -15.06 -1.23 -3.01
C PRO A 176 -13.56 -1.11 -2.70
N TYR A 177 -13.17 0.08 -2.27
CA TYR A 177 -11.79 0.43 -1.91
C TYR A 177 -11.19 -0.60 -0.96
N ALA A 178 -10.00 -1.07 -1.31
CA ALA A 178 -9.20 -2.02 -0.55
C ALA A 178 -7.76 -1.54 -0.44
N VAL A 179 -7.07 -2.00 0.60
CA VAL A 179 -5.64 -1.74 0.82
C VAL A 179 -4.91 -3.03 1.13
N ASP A 180 -3.63 -3.07 0.84
CA ASP A 180 -2.78 -4.18 1.28
C ASP A 180 -2.30 -3.88 2.71
N MET A 181 -2.63 -4.79 3.64
CA MET A 181 -2.06 -4.73 4.99
C MET A 181 -0.79 -5.56 5.04
N ARG A 182 0.24 -5.00 5.64
CA ARG A 182 1.55 -5.63 5.79
C ARG A 182 1.96 -5.54 7.24
N ILE A 183 2.30 -6.67 7.84
CA ILE A 183 2.85 -6.79 9.19
C ILE A 183 4.30 -7.22 9.04
N LEU A 184 5.20 -6.40 9.55
CA LEU A 184 6.62 -6.68 9.56
C LEU A 184 7.06 -6.93 10.99
N HIS A 185 7.57 -8.13 11.25
CA HIS A 185 8.18 -8.48 12.53
C HIS A 185 9.71 -8.46 12.37
N CYS A 186 10.30 -7.35 12.84
CA CYS A 186 11.74 -7.16 12.87
C CYS A 186 12.37 -7.88 14.06
N VAL A 187 13.24 -8.85 13.80
CA VAL A 187 13.91 -9.60 14.88
C VAL A 187 15.16 -8.84 15.32
N PRO A 188 15.26 -8.40 16.60
CA PRO A 188 16.23 -7.37 17.01
C PRO A 188 17.71 -7.81 16.98
N CYS A 189 18.02 -9.10 16.83
CA CYS A 189 19.39 -9.58 16.60
C CYS A 189 19.46 -11.08 16.28
N GLY A 190 20.30 -11.45 15.31
CA GLY A 190 20.64 -12.85 15.00
C GLY A 190 20.89 -13.08 13.51
N ASN A 191 21.10 -14.35 13.13
CA ASN A 191 21.04 -14.82 11.74
C ASN A 191 19.61 -15.25 11.38
N VAL A 192 18.61 -14.66 12.02
CA VAL A 192 17.21 -15.00 11.85
C VAL A 192 16.63 -13.97 10.90
N GLU A 193 16.05 -14.46 9.80
CA GLU A 193 15.35 -13.62 8.84
C GLU A 193 14.08 -13.02 9.47
N ASP A 194 13.80 -11.76 9.12
CA ASP A 194 12.59 -11.04 9.48
C ASP A 194 11.37 -11.73 8.85
N GLU A 195 10.21 -11.56 9.48
CA GLU A 195 8.96 -12.13 9.00
C GLU A 195 8.05 -11.03 8.46
N ASP A 196 7.60 -11.20 7.21
CA ASP A 196 6.76 -10.25 6.51
C ASP A 196 5.47 -10.96 6.08
N VAL A 197 4.36 -10.52 6.66
CA VAL A 197 3.02 -11.08 6.43
C VAL A 197 2.17 -10.06 5.70
N VAL A 198 1.72 -10.40 4.50
CA VAL A 198 0.91 -9.54 3.63
C VAL A 198 -0.50 -10.10 3.49
N PHE A 199 -1.48 -9.24 3.75
CA PHE A 199 -2.91 -9.45 3.59
C PHE A 199 -3.39 -8.61 2.39
N PRO A 200 -3.56 -9.22 1.21
CA PRO A 200 -3.93 -8.49 0.01
C PRO A 200 -5.42 -8.09 0.03
N ASP A 201 -5.77 -6.98 -0.61
CA ASP A 201 -7.17 -6.58 -0.82
C ASP A 201 -8.04 -6.54 0.44
N PHE A 202 -7.47 -6.05 1.54
CA PHE A 202 -8.18 -5.89 2.80
C PHE A 202 -9.23 -4.79 2.71
N ARG A 203 -10.46 -5.13 3.12
CA ARG A 203 -11.59 -4.21 3.23
C ARG A 203 -12.08 -4.19 4.65
N TRP A 204 -12.09 -3.00 5.24
CA TRP A 204 -12.64 -2.81 6.58
C TRP A 204 -14.16 -2.99 6.57
N GLU A 205 -14.67 -3.65 7.59
CA GLU A 205 -16.11 -3.82 7.84
C GLU A 205 -16.51 -3.08 9.11
N THR A 206 -15.67 -3.16 10.15
CA THR A 206 -15.88 -2.47 11.43
C THR A 206 -14.64 -1.71 11.85
N LEU A 207 -14.87 -0.51 12.39
CA LEU A 207 -13.86 0.34 13.00
C LEU A 207 -14.39 0.82 14.35
N GLU A 208 -13.72 0.41 15.42
CA GLU A 208 -14.04 0.81 16.78
C GLU A 208 -12.94 1.71 17.34
N PHE A 209 -13.36 2.72 18.11
CA PHE A 209 -12.49 3.73 18.68
C PHE A 209 -12.68 3.74 20.19
N ASP A 210 -11.65 3.39 20.94
CA ASP A 210 -11.61 3.60 22.39
C ASP A 210 -10.76 4.84 22.70
N LEU A 211 -11.40 5.89 23.20
CA LEU A 211 -10.72 7.12 23.60
C LEU A 211 -10.06 7.01 24.98
N GLY A 212 -10.51 6.07 25.83
CA GLY A 212 -9.96 5.84 27.16
C GLY A 212 -8.64 5.09 27.11
N GLU A 213 -8.54 4.12 26.21
CA GLU A 213 -7.32 3.31 26.00
C GLU A 213 -6.47 3.81 24.82
N ALA A 214 -6.97 4.81 24.07
CA ALA A 214 -6.37 5.31 22.84
C ALA A 214 -6.11 4.19 21.82
N THR A 215 -7.05 3.24 21.70
CA THR A 215 -6.97 2.12 20.76
C THR A 215 -7.93 2.28 19.59
N ILE A 216 -7.50 1.81 18.42
CA ILE A 216 -8.33 1.59 17.24
C ILE A 216 -8.33 0.09 16.97
N ALA A 217 -9.53 -0.49 16.92
CA ALA A 217 -9.74 -1.84 16.46
C ALA A 217 -10.36 -1.80 15.05
N VAL A 218 -9.72 -2.46 14.09
CA VAL A 218 -10.21 -2.62 12.73
C VAL A 218 -10.42 -4.10 12.45
N THR A 219 -11.61 -4.44 11.97
CA THR A 219 -11.91 -5.78 11.48
C THR A 219 -12.39 -5.72 10.05
N GLY A 220 -12.03 -6.73 9.26
CA GLY A 220 -12.37 -6.78 7.85
C GLY A 220 -11.98 -8.08 7.20
N ARG A 221 -12.16 -8.12 5.88
CA ARG A 221 -11.95 -9.31 5.06
C ARG A 221 -11.08 -9.01 3.85
N CYS A 222 -10.28 -9.98 3.48
CA CYS A 222 -9.44 -9.95 2.28
C CYS A 222 -10.09 -10.79 1.19
N ASN A 223 -9.92 -10.38 -0.07
CA ASN A 223 -10.28 -11.22 -1.22
C ASN A 223 -9.18 -12.25 -1.52
N ALA A 224 -8.81 -13.01 -0.49
CA ALA A 224 -7.79 -14.05 -0.53
C ALA A 224 -8.12 -15.11 0.52
N SER A 225 -7.68 -16.35 0.29
CA SER A 225 -7.89 -17.49 1.20
C SER A 225 -6.79 -17.65 2.24
N GLU A 226 -5.58 -17.14 1.97
CA GLU A 226 -4.38 -17.29 2.80
C GLU A 226 -3.57 -15.99 2.79
N ALA A 227 -2.87 -15.71 3.90
CA ALA A 227 -1.90 -14.61 3.95
C ALA A 227 -0.61 -14.97 3.22
N THR A 228 0.04 -14.01 2.58
CA THR A 228 1.37 -14.24 1.98
C THR A 228 2.44 -14.00 3.04
N ILE A 229 3.12 -15.06 3.46
CA ILE A 229 4.18 -15.02 4.47
C ILE A 229 5.53 -15.21 3.80
N THR A 230 6.44 -14.27 4.01
CA THR A 230 7.82 -14.34 3.51
C THR A 230 8.83 -14.10 4.62
N ARG A 231 10.02 -14.68 4.45
CA ARG A 231 11.15 -14.48 5.34
C ARG A 231 12.33 -13.95 4.54
N SER A 232 12.88 -12.82 4.97
CA SER A 232 14.03 -12.19 4.31
C SER A 232 14.73 -11.21 5.25
N ASN A 233 15.92 -10.75 4.88
CA ASN A 233 16.54 -9.60 5.54
C ASN A 233 15.87 -8.33 5.01
N ASN A 234 14.94 -7.76 5.79
CA ASN A 234 14.14 -6.64 5.34
C ASN A 234 14.87 -5.32 5.56
N THR A 235 15.02 -4.50 4.53
CA THR A 235 15.65 -3.18 4.66
C THR A 235 14.84 -2.21 5.52
N ASP A 236 13.55 -2.48 5.71
CA ASP A 236 12.69 -1.68 6.58
C ASP A 236 12.97 -1.94 8.08
N CYS A 237 13.70 -3.01 8.41
CA CYS A 237 14.10 -3.36 9.78
C CYS A 237 15.52 -2.90 10.17
N SER A 238 16.27 -2.27 9.26
CA SER A 238 17.69 -1.91 9.44
C SER A 238 17.93 -0.47 9.87
#